data_AF-A0A836WPU7-F1
#
_entry.id   AF-A0A836WPU7-F1
#
_cell.length_a   1.000
_cell.length_b   1.000
_cell.length_c   1.000
_cell.angle_alpha   90.00
_cell.angle_beta   90.00
_cell.angle_gamma   90.00
#
_symmetry.space_group_name_H-M   'P 1'
#
loop_
_entity.id
_entity.type
_entity.pdbx_description
1 polymer ?
#
loop_
_entity_poly.entity_id
_entity_poly.type
_entity_poly.pdbx_seq_one_letter_code
_entity_poly.pdbx_strand_id
1 'polypeptide(L)'
;MQEIVLILSSLAGIATAAAVRKMPRDKNQLLSMGASSHIKSQVSTLKIEKDILTKTISRLYQTESEFSKIQKDKLLLKYQHQLGIVLAKLEKLEQASKHPDLGP
;
A
#
# COMPACT_ATOMS: atom_id res chain seq x y z
N MET A 1 49.25 -14.61 -1.31
CA MET A 1 50.14 -13.44 -1.20
C MET A 1 50.41 -12.93 -2.61
N GLN A 2 50.34 -11.60 -2.82
CA GLN A 2 50.59 -10.84 -4.06
C GLN A 2 49.34 -10.64 -4.94
N GLU A 3 48.44 -9.71 -4.59
CA GLU A 3 48.51 -8.25 -4.82
C GLU A 3 48.36 -7.87 -6.31
N ILE A 4 47.14 -7.50 -6.69
CA ILE A 4 46.86 -6.87 -7.97
C ILE A 4 47.31 -5.41 -7.86
N VAL A 5 48.38 -5.15 -8.60
CA VAL A 5 49.10 -3.88 -8.73
C VAL A 5 48.15 -2.75 -9.14
N LEU A 6 48.11 -1.74 -8.27
CA LEU A 6 47.76 -0.35 -8.57
C LEU A 6 48.50 0.11 -9.84
N ILE A 7 47.78 0.32 -10.95
CA ILE A 7 48.27 1.21 -12.01
C ILE A 7 47.56 2.55 -11.82
N LEU A 8 48.19 3.32 -10.93
CA LEU A 8 47.96 4.72 -10.69
C LEU A 8 48.89 5.47 -11.66
N SER A 9 48.37 5.94 -12.79
CA SER A 9 49.04 6.99 -13.58
C SER A 9 48.12 7.59 -14.65
N SER A 10 47.67 8.81 -14.34
CA SER A 10 47.69 9.96 -15.25
C SER A 10 46.89 9.89 -16.56
N LEU A 11 45.75 10.60 -16.60
CA LEU A 11 45.67 11.78 -17.48
C LEU A 11 44.57 12.76 -17.05
N ALA A 12 45.03 13.97 -16.73
CA ALA A 12 44.44 15.29 -16.91
C ALA A 12 42.91 15.46 -17.01
N GLY A 13 42.41 16.38 -16.19
CA GLY A 13 41.04 16.83 -16.18
C GLY A 13 40.57 17.54 -17.46
N ILE A 14 39.25 17.59 -17.59
CA ILE A 14 38.53 18.49 -18.47
C ILE A 14 37.40 19.07 -17.65
N ALA A 15 37.51 20.36 -17.33
CA ALA A 15 36.40 21.14 -16.84
C ALA A 15 35.38 21.28 -17.98
N THR A 16 34.14 20.88 -17.75
CA THR A 16 33.01 21.40 -18.52
C THR A 16 31.91 21.74 -17.54
N ALA A 17 31.98 22.99 -17.06
CA ALA A 17 30.84 23.68 -16.49
C ALA A 17 29.85 23.96 -17.63
N ALA A 18 29.02 22.96 -17.96
CA ALA A 18 27.83 23.17 -18.77
C ALA A 18 26.64 23.15 -17.81
N ALA A 19 26.03 24.31 -17.63
CA ALA A 19 24.80 24.52 -16.91
C ALA A 19 23.70 23.56 -17.43
N VAL A 20 23.54 22.41 -16.79
CA VAL A 20 22.35 21.58 -16.97
C VAL A 20 21.28 22.18 -16.09
N ARG A 21 20.42 22.96 -16.76
CA ARG A 21 19.10 23.44 -16.34
C ARG A 21 18.60 22.72 -15.09
N LYS A 22 18.38 23.51 -14.04
CA LYS A 22 17.44 23.23 -12.95
C LYS A 22 16.09 22.91 -13.59
N MET A 23 15.88 21.65 -13.96
CA MET A 23 14.57 21.12 -14.32
C MET A 23 13.72 21.30 -13.06
N PRO A 24 12.62 22.07 -13.08
CA PRO A 24 11.65 21.98 -12.01
C PRO A 24 11.06 20.58 -12.15
N ARG A 25 11.68 19.59 -11.50
CA ARG A 25 11.00 18.32 -11.22
C ARG A 25 9.80 18.73 -10.42
N ASP A 26 8.66 18.63 -11.09
CA ASP A 26 7.34 18.88 -10.59
C ASP A 26 7.21 18.10 -9.28
N LYS A 27 7.35 18.80 -8.16
CA LYS A 27 7.31 18.19 -6.84
C LYS A 27 5.94 17.52 -6.64
N ASN A 28 4.90 18.00 -7.33
CA ASN A 28 3.57 17.41 -7.29
C ASN A 28 3.52 16.07 -8.02
N GLN A 29 4.33 15.83 -9.05
CA GLN A 29 4.33 14.55 -9.75
C GLN A 29 4.95 13.42 -8.91
N LEU A 30 6.03 13.70 -8.18
CA LEU A 30 6.62 12.72 -7.24
C LEU A 30 5.75 12.49 -6.00
N LEU A 31 5.09 13.54 -5.49
CA LEU A 31 4.12 13.43 -4.40
C LEU A 31 2.85 12.67 -4.83
N SER A 32 2.38 12.89 -6.06
CA SER A 32 1.25 12.17 -6.66
C SER A 32 1.55 10.69 -6.92
N MET A 33 2.78 10.35 -7.35
CA MET A 33 3.24 8.96 -7.47
C MET A 33 3.31 8.26 -6.09
N GLY A 34 3.80 8.95 -5.05
CA GLY A 34 3.78 8.46 -3.68
C GLY A 34 2.35 8.25 -3.14
N ALA A 35 1.46 9.22 -3.32
CA ALA A 35 0.07 9.14 -2.88
C ALA A 35 -0.71 8.03 -3.60
N SER A 36 -0.55 7.88 -4.91
CA SER A 36 -1.21 6.82 -5.69
C SER A 36 -0.75 5.41 -5.30
N SER A 37 0.55 5.23 -5.00
CA SER A 37 1.07 3.94 -4.50
C SER A 37 0.56 3.60 -3.10
N HIS A 38 0.44 4.59 -2.23
CA HIS A 38 -0.15 4.43 -0.89
C HIS A 38 -1.64 4.10 -0.94
N ILE A 39 -2.41 4.75 -1.82
CA ILE A 39 -3.82 4.41 -2.04
C ILE A 39 -3.93 2.98 -2.57
N LYS A 40 -3.09 2.58 -3.53
CA LYS A 40 -3.08 1.21 -4.07
C LYS A 40 -2.73 0.18 -3.00
N SER A 41 -1.74 0.44 -2.14
CA SER A 41 -1.38 -0.47 -1.06
C SER A 41 -2.49 -0.58 -0.01
N GLN A 42 -3.10 0.54 0.38
CA GLN A 42 -4.26 0.55 1.29
C GLN A 42 -5.44 -0.25 0.72
N VAL A 43 -5.77 -0.08 -0.55
CA VAL A 43 -6.80 -0.88 -1.23
C VAL A 43 -6.46 -2.37 -1.21
N SER A 44 -5.20 -2.73 -1.45
CA SER A 44 -4.77 -4.14 -1.39
C SER A 44 -4.92 -4.73 0.02
N THR A 45 -4.54 -3.99 1.05
CA THR A 45 -4.70 -4.39 2.45
C THR A 45 -6.16 -4.58 2.82
N LEU A 46 -7.04 -3.63 2.46
CA LEU A 46 -8.47 -3.74 2.73
C LEU A 46 -9.12 -4.90 1.99
N LYS A 47 -8.68 -5.22 0.77
CA LYS A 47 -9.15 -6.41 0.05
C LYS A 47 -8.78 -7.71 0.76
N ILE A 48 -7.55 -7.79 1.27
CA ILE A 48 -7.09 -8.94 2.07
C ILE A 48 -7.92 -9.04 3.36
N GLU A 49 -8.11 -7.94 4.08
CA GLU A 49 -8.91 -7.90 5.30
C GLU A 49 -10.35 -8.35 5.06
N LYS A 50 -10.98 -7.87 3.96
CA LYS A 50 -12.31 -8.30 3.53
C LYS A 50 -12.39 -9.81 3.28
N ASP A 51 -11.39 -10.38 2.61
CA ASP A 51 -11.33 -11.82 2.34
C ASP A 51 -11.16 -12.64 3.64
N ILE A 52 -10.28 -12.20 4.54
CA ILE A 52 -10.10 -12.83 5.86
C ILE A 52 -11.40 -12.80 6.65
N LEU A 53 -12.07 -11.65 6.74
CA LEU A 53 -13.33 -11.51 7.46
C LEU A 53 -14.42 -12.41 6.87
N THR A 54 -14.55 -12.44 5.55
CA THR A 54 -15.52 -13.29 4.85
C THR A 54 -15.26 -14.77 5.15
N LYS A 55 -14.01 -15.22 5.05
CA LYS A 55 -13.62 -16.61 5.35
C LYS A 55 -13.85 -16.96 6.82
N THR A 56 -13.59 -16.02 7.73
CA THR A 56 -13.78 -16.20 9.17
C THR A 56 -15.26 -16.35 9.50
N ILE A 57 -16.12 -15.50 8.92
CA ILE A 57 -17.58 -15.60 9.07
C ILE A 57 -18.08 -16.95 8.54
N SER A 58 -17.66 -17.35 7.33
CA SER A 58 -18.04 -18.64 6.76
C SER A 58 -17.61 -19.82 7.63
N ARG A 59 -16.38 -19.78 8.17
CA ARG A 59 -15.87 -20.81 9.10
C ARG A 59 -16.68 -20.83 10.39
N LEU A 60 -17.01 -19.66 10.96
CA LEU A 60 -17.85 -19.60 12.15
C LEU A 60 -19.20 -20.26 11.93
N TYR A 61 -19.83 -20.10 10.77
CA TYR A 61 -21.08 -20.79 10.46
C TYR A 61 -20.90 -22.31 10.39
N GLN A 62 -19.84 -22.79 9.75
CA GLN A 62 -19.54 -24.22 9.56
C GLN A 62 -19.14 -24.93 10.86
N THR A 63 -18.47 -24.23 11.78
CA THR A 63 -18.07 -24.79 13.07
C THR A 63 -19.24 -24.73 14.05
N GLU A 64 -19.80 -25.90 14.40
CA GLU A 64 -20.89 -26.01 15.37
C GLU A 64 -20.43 -26.28 16.80
N SER A 65 -19.23 -26.84 17.01
CA SER A 65 -18.80 -27.38 18.31
C SER A 65 -17.73 -26.59 19.07
N GLU A 66 -17.06 -25.59 18.48
CA GLU A 66 -15.98 -24.85 19.17
C GLU A 66 -16.48 -23.71 20.09
N PHE A 67 -17.68 -23.17 19.83
CA PHE A 67 -18.20 -22.01 20.57
C PHE A 67 -19.63 -22.23 21.03
N SER A 68 -19.96 -21.69 22.21
CA SER A 68 -21.37 -21.56 22.59
C SER A 68 -22.11 -20.65 21.60
N LYS A 69 -23.40 -20.89 21.38
CA LYS A 69 -24.25 -20.10 20.47
C LYS A 69 -24.12 -18.59 20.71
N ILE A 70 -24.15 -18.16 21.98
CA ILE A 70 -24.03 -16.75 22.36
C ILE A 70 -22.65 -16.17 21.98
N GLN A 71 -21.58 -16.97 22.12
CA GLN A 71 -20.23 -16.54 21.76
C GLN A 71 -20.07 -16.43 20.25
N LYS A 72 -20.61 -17.41 19.50
CA LYS A 72 -20.66 -17.41 18.04
C LYS A 72 -21.41 -16.19 17.51
N ASP A 73 -22.60 -15.91 18.05
CA ASP A 73 -23.40 -14.74 17.65
C ASP A 73 -22.65 -13.42 17.93
N LYS A 74 -21.98 -13.31 19.08
CA LYS A 74 -21.15 -12.14 19.42
C LYS A 74 -19.97 -11.96 18.47
N LEU A 75 -19.29 -13.04 18.08
CA LEU A 75 -18.20 -13.00 17.10
C LEU A 75 -18.71 -12.62 15.71
N LEU A 76 -19.82 -13.23 15.28
CA LEU A 76 -20.45 -12.93 14.00
C LEU A 76 -20.81 -11.45 13.89
N LEU A 77 -21.45 -10.88 14.92
CA LEU A 77 -21.81 -9.46 14.94
C LEU A 77 -20.58 -8.55 14.81
N LYS A 78 -19.49 -8.87 15.51
CA LYS A 78 -18.23 -8.12 15.43
C LYS A 78 -17.63 -8.19 14.03
N TYR A 79 -17.50 -9.38 13.47
CA TYR A 79 -16.87 -9.54 12.14
C TYR A 79 -17.74 -8.97 11.02
N GLN A 80 -19.06 -9.09 11.10
CA GLN A 80 -19.98 -8.46 10.15
C GLN A 80 -19.89 -6.94 10.21
N HIS A 81 -19.81 -6.37 11.41
CA HIS A 81 -19.61 -4.92 11.57
C HIS A 81 -18.27 -4.46 10.99
N GLN A 82 -17.18 -5.17 11.31
CA GLN A 82 -15.85 -4.88 10.75
C GLN A 82 -15.86 -4.97 9.22
N LEU A 83 -16.53 -5.99 8.66
CA LEU A 83 -16.67 -6.15 7.22
C LEU A 83 -17.40 -4.94 6.60
N GLY A 84 -18.46 -4.45 7.24
CA GLY A 84 -19.16 -3.23 6.83
C GLY A 84 -18.24 -2.00 6.80
N ILE A 85 -17.41 -1.81 7.84
CA ILE A 85 -16.43 -0.71 7.88
C ILE A 85 -15.40 -0.83 6.76
N VAL A 86 -14.85 -2.03 6.53
CA VAL A 86 -13.85 -2.28 5.49
C VAL A 86 -14.45 -2.01 4.11
N LEU A 87 -15.67 -2.45 3.84
CA LEU A 87 -16.38 -2.19 2.58
C LEU A 87 -16.57 -0.69 2.34
N ALA A 88 -17.03 0.06 3.35
CA ALA A 88 -17.20 1.51 3.25
C ALA A 88 -15.87 2.24 3.00
N LYS A 89 -14.77 1.80 3.64
CA LYS A 89 -13.43 2.36 3.38
C LYS A 89 -12.94 2.05 1.97
N LEU A 90 -13.20 0.84 1.48
CA LEU A 90 -12.81 0.42 0.14
C LEU A 90 -13.55 1.23 -0.93
N GLU A 91 -14.86 1.44 -0.75
CA GLU A 91 -15.67 2.30 -1.62
C GLU A 91 -15.15 3.73 -1.68
N LYS A 92 -14.84 4.33 -0.52
CA LYS A 92 -14.26 5.68 -0.44
C LYS A 92 -12.92 5.78 -1.17
N LEU A 93 -12.03 4.81 -0.98
CA LEU A 93 -10.72 4.79 -1.66
C LEU A 93 -10.85 4.52 -3.17
N GLU A 94 -11.83 3.73 -3.59
CA GLU A 94 -12.11 3.52 -5.02
C GLU A 94 -12.65 4.79 -5.67
N GLN A 95 -13.53 5.54 -4.99
CA GLN A 95 -14.02 6.83 -5.47
C GLN A 95 -12.89 7.88 -5.53
N ALA A 96 -12.06 7.99 -4.49
CA ALA A 96 -10.91 8.88 -4.47
C ALA A 96 -9.88 8.53 -5.56
N SER A 97 -9.74 7.23 -5.89
CA SER A 97 -8.88 6.79 -6.99
C SER A 97 -9.44 7.14 -8.37
N LYS A 98 -10.76 7.27 -8.53
CA LYS A 98 -11.42 7.64 -9.80
C LYS A 98 -11.52 9.15 -10.00
N HIS A 99 -11.60 9.91 -8.91
CA HIS A 99 -11.73 11.37 -8.90
C HIS A 99 -10.65 12.01 -8.01
N PRO A 100 -9.41 12.15 -8.51
CA PRO A 100 -8.32 12.76 -7.74
C PRO A 100 -8.56 14.25 -7.43
N ASP A 101 -9.51 14.88 -8.12
CA ASP A 101 -9.84 16.31 -8.00
C ASP A 101 -10.79 16.62 -6.82
N LEU A 102 -11.40 15.59 -6.24
CA LEU A 102 -12.19 15.68 -5.01
C LEU A 102 -11.31 15.13 -3.87
N GLY A 103 -10.36 15.97 -3.43
CA GLY A 103 -9.47 15.65 -2.32
C GLY A 103 -10.21 15.26 -1.02
N PRO A 104 -9.50 14.65 -0.06
CA PRO A 104 -10.07 14.23 1.22
C PRO A 104 -10.59 15.38 2.07
#